data_AF-A0A1E1WK65-F1
#
_entry.id   AF-A0A1E1WK65-F1
#
_cell.length_a   1.000
_cell.length_b   1.000
_cell.length_c   1.000
_cell.angle_alpha   90.00
_cell.angle_beta   90.00
_cell.angle_gamma   90.00
#
_symmetry.space_group_name_H-M   'P 1'
#
loop_
_entity.id
_entity.type
_entity.pdbx_description
1 polymer ?
#
loop_
_entity_poly.entity_id
_entity_poly.type
_entity_poly.pdbx_seq_one_letter_code
_entity_poly.pdbx_strand_id
1 'polypeptide(L)'
;GGFVRWHAGVKPDGTDSIATQIVDSSHWPEMRALILVVGDTKKKVSSTKGMKISVETSDLLKYRVEHCVPKRTEEICKAIKERNFEKFAEITMKESNQFHAICLDSYPPFVYTKENSYKIIEL
;
A
#
# COMPACT_ATOMS: atom_id res chain seq x y z
N GLY A 1 -13.68 -10.81 8.31
CA GLY A 1 -12.31 -11.07 7.81
C GLY A 1 -12.33 -11.22 6.29
N GLY A 2 -11.19 -11.50 5.65
CA GLY A 2 -11.07 -11.54 4.18
C GLY A 2 -10.43 -10.27 3.63
N PHE A 3 -10.82 -9.86 2.43
CA PHE A 3 -10.32 -8.63 1.81
C PHE A 3 -11.25 -7.45 2.14
N VAL A 4 -10.66 -6.32 2.50
CA VAL A 4 -11.39 -5.14 3.00
C VAL A 4 -10.88 -3.90 2.26
N ARG A 5 -11.80 -3.00 1.91
CA ARG A 5 -11.50 -1.67 1.39
C ARG A 5 -11.77 -0.63 2.47
N TRP A 6 -10.85 0.30 2.65
CA TRP A 6 -11.12 1.54 3.38
C TRP A 6 -11.46 2.63 2.35
N HIS A 7 -12.61 3.26 2.52
CA HIS A 7 -13.02 4.43 1.76
C HIS A 7 -12.51 5.68 2.44
N ALA A 8 -11.85 6.56 1.68
CA ALA A 8 -11.32 7.81 2.23
C ALA A 8 -12.42 8.71 2.79
N GLY A 9 -13.62 8.63 2.22
CA GLY A 9 -14.72 9.56 2.51
C GLY A 9 -14.55 10.89 1.78
N VAL A 10 -15.64 11.64 1.66
CA VAL A 10 -15.65 13.01 1.13
C VAL A 10 -16.24 14.00 2.11
N LYS A 11 -16.89 13.53 3.18
CA LYS A 11 -17.51 14.41 4.17
C LYS A 11 -16.46 14.94 5.16
N PRO A 12 -16.48 16.25 5.46
CA PRO A 12 -15.54 16.83 6.43
C PRO A 12 -15.64 16.25 7.85
N ASP A 13 -16.81 15.70 8.21
CA ASP A 13 -17.04 15.07 9.51
C ASP A 13 -16.47 13.64 9.61
N GLY A 14 -15.93 13.10 8.50
CA GLY A 14 -15.35 11.76 8.42
C GLY A 14 -16.36 10.62 8.52
N THR A 15 -17.66 10.88 8.52
CA THR A 15 -18.71 9.86 8.74
C THR A 15 -18.79 8.82 7.62
N ASP A 16 -18.24 9.11 6.45
CA ASP A 16 -18.14 8.22 5.30
C ASP A 16 -16.72 7.65 5.08
N SER A 17 -15.78 7.94 5.98
CA SER A 17 -14.45 7.33 5.98
C SER A 17 -14.47 5.98 6.69
N ILE A 18 -14.99 4.95 6.00
CA ILE A 18 -15.33 3.66 6.61
C ILE A 18 -14.69 2.48 5.89
N ALA A 19 -14.58 1.35 6.60
CA ALA A 19 -14.17 0.08 6.00
C ALA A 19 -15.39 -0.72 5.53
N THR A 20 -15.28 -1.32 4.35
CA THR A 20 -16.26 -2.27 3.82
C THR A 20 -15.57 -3.54 3.35
N GLN A 21 -16.19 -4.69 3.60
CA GLN A 21 -15.70 -5.97 3.09
C GLN A 21 -15.82 -6.00 1.56
N ILE A 22 -14.76 -6.43 0.88
CA ILE A 22 -14.77 -6.72 -0.57
C ILE A 22 -15.31 -8.13 -0.78
N VAL A 23 -14.72 -9.10 -0.07
CA VAL A 23 -15.09 -10.52 -0.03
C VAL A 23 -14.65 -11.10 1.32
N ASP A 24 -15.30 -12.17 1.78
CA ASP A 24 -14.92 -12.85 3.02
C ASP A 24 -13.66 -13.71 2.86
N SER A 25 -13.19 -14.33 3.96
CA SER A 25 -11.99 -15.15 3.98
C SER A 25 -12.12 -16.50 3.25
N SER A 26 -13.35 -17.01 3.08
CA SER A 26 -13.61 -18.23 2.31
C SER A 26 -13.59 -17.98 0.80
N HIS A 27 -13.62 -16.73 0.36
CA HIS A 27 -13.59 -16.38 -1.06
C HIS A 27 -12.31 -16.77 -1.77
N TRP A 28 -11.14 -16.76 -1.12
CA TRP A 28 -9.87 -17.13 -1.76
C TRP A 28 -9.02 -18.02 -0.84
N PRO A 29 -9.42 -19.29 -0.66
CA PRO A 29 -8.84 -20.18 0.35
C PRO A 29 -7.40 -20.59 0.04
N GLU A 30 -6.94 -20.42 -1.20
CA GLU A 30 -5.56 -20.69 -1.64
C GLU A 30 -4.59 -19.55 -1.30
N MET A 31 -5.08 -18.34 -0.99
CA MET A 31 -4.23 -17.18 -0.69
C MET A 31 -3.36 -17.47 0.55
N ARG A 32 -2.07 -17.16 0.45
CA ARG A 32 -1.09 -17.31 1.54
C ARG A 32 -0.33 -16.01 1.71
N ALA A 33 0.04 -15.70 2.95
CA ALA A 33 0.93 -14.59 3.28
C ALA A 33 2.16 -15.16 3.97
N LEU A 34 3.34 -14.77 3.47
CA LEU A 34 4.63 -15.08 4.09
C LEU A 34 5.28 -13.77 4.54
N ILE A 35 5.74 -13.72 5.78
CA ILE A 35 6.40 -12.55 6.35
C ILE A 35 7.86 -12.91 6.60
N LEU A 36 8.77 -12.30 5.84
CA LEU A 36 10.21 -12.43 6.01
C LEU A 36 10.71 -11.32 6.94
N VAL A 37 11.07 -11.66 8.17
CA VAL A 37 11.53 -10.69 9.17
C VAL A 37 12.99 -10.31 8.92
N VAL A 38 13.20 -9.16 8.25
CA VAL A 38 14.53 -8.65 7.88
C VAL A 38 15.06 -7.61 8.87
N GLY A 39 15.57 -8.11 10.00
CA GLY A 39 16.32 -7.34 11.01
C GLY A 39 15.47 -6.66 12.09
N ASP A 40 16.04 -6.54 13.29
CA ASP A 40 15.37 -6.09 14.52
C ASP A 40 15.61 -4.60 14.86
N THR A 41 16.00 -3.80 13.87
CA THR A 41 16.29 -2.38 14.09
C THR A 41 15.06 -1.51 13.87
N LYS A 42 14.71 -0.73 14.89
CA LYS A 42 13.57 0.20 14.89
C LYS A 42 13.65 1.17 13.72
N LYS A 43 12.51 1.41 13.06
CA LYS A 43 12.38 2.43 12.00
C LYS A 43 12.86 3.78 12.53
N LYS A 44 13.77 4.44 11.82
CA LYS A 44 14.27 5.79 12.17
C LYS A 44 13.14 6.84 12.15
N VAL A 45 12.21 6.70 11.21
CA VAL A 45 11.03 7.59 11.06
C VAL A 45 9.77 6.75 11.28
N SER A 46 8.91 7.15 12.23
CA SER A 46 7.62 6.50 12.44
C SER A 46 6.69 6.71 11.25
N SER A 47 5.74 5.81 11.00
CA SER A 47 4.79 5.95 9.88
C SER A 47 4.00 7.26 9.95
N THR A 48 3.54 7.67 11.13
CA THR A 48 2.80 8.94 11.31
C THR A 48 3.64 10.15 10.91
N LYS A 49 4.92 10.18 11.31
CA LYS A 49 5.83 11.27 10.94
C LYS A 49 6.16 11.21 9.44
N GLY A 50 6.49 10.02 8.93
CA GLY A 50 6.84 9.83 7.52
C GLY A 50 5.71 10.24 6.58
N MET A 51 4.48 9.81 6.86
CA MET A 51 3.29 10.17 6.07
C MET A 51 3.06 11.69 6.05
N LYS A 52 3.21 12.36 7.20
CA LYS A 52 3.09 13.83 7.26
C LYS A 52 4.15 14.53 6.42
N ILE A 53 5.41 14.10 6.53
CA ILE A 53 6.51 14.65 5.70
C ILE A 53 6.20 14.45 4.21
N SER A 54 5.76 13.25 3.81
CA SER A 54 5.42 12.99 2.41
C SER A 54 4.29 13.87 1.90
N VAL A 55 3.23 14.08 2.69
CA VAL A 55 2.13 15.00 2.34
C VAL A 55 2.64 16.43 2.13
N GLU A 56 3.55 16.88 2.99
CA GLU A 56 4.07 18.24 2.95
C GLU A 56 5.09 18.48 1.82
N THR A 57 5.82 17.44 1.40
CA THR A 57 7.05 17.63 0.60
C THR A 57 7.17 16.81 -0.67
N SER A 58 6.44 15.69 -0.83
CA SER A 58 6.56 14.84 -2.02
C SER A 58 5.59 15.28 -3.11
N ASP A 59 6.14 15.67 -4.26
CA ASP A 59 5.33 15.96 -5.45
C ASP A 59 4.76 14.67 -6.08
N LEU A 60 5.47 13.54 -5.95
CA LEU A 60 4.98 12.25 -6.40
C LEU A 60 3.74 11.77 -5.64
N LEU A 61 3.60 12.14 -4.36
CA LEU A 61 2.43 11.75 -3.57
C LEU A 61 1.14 12.42 -4.09
N LYS A 62 1.20 13.69 -4.51
CA LYS A 62 0.04 14.41 -5.08
C LYS A 62 -0.50 13.66 -6.30
N TYR A 63 0.38 13.37 -7.26
CA TYR A 63 0.03 12.60 -8.45
C TYR A 63 -0.49 11.19 -8.12
N ARG A 64 0.12 10.52 -7.12
CA ARG A 64 -0.33 9.19 -6.69
C ARG A 64 -1.78 9.21 -6.20
N VAL A 65 -2.13 10.16 -5.34
CA VAL A 65 -3.47 10.24 -4.74
C VAL A 65 -4.52 10.58 -5.80
N GLU A 66 -4.20 11.50 -6.72
CA GLU A 66 -5.14 11.95 -7.75
C GLU A 66 -5.37 10.93 -8.86
N HIS A 67 -4.32 10.21 -9.28
CA HIS A 67 -4.36 9.41 -10.51
C HIS A 67 -4.06 7.92 -10.32
N CYS A 68 -3.13 7.57 -9.43
CA CYS A 68 -2.68 6.18 -9.33
C CYS A 68 -3.60 5.35 -8.43
N VAL A 69 -3.88 5.84 -7.23
CA VAL A 69 -4.63 5.09 -6.21
C VAL A 69 -6.07 4.81 -6.66
N PRO A 70 -6.86 5.79 -7.14
CA PRO A 70 -8.25 5.52 -7.53
C PRO A 70 -8.36 4.41 -8.59
N LYS A 71 -7.51 4.45 -9.61
CA LYS A 71 -7.44 3.43 -10.65
C LYS A 71 -7.03 2.06 -10.09
N ARG A 72 -5.93 2.00 -9.34
CA ARG A 72 -5.40 0.74 -8.80
C ARG A 72 -6.32 0.11 -7.77
N THR A 73 -7.06 0.91 -6.99
CA THR A 73 -8.05 0.40 -6.05
C THR A 73 -9.18 -0.34 -6.76
N GLU A 74 -9.72 0.20 -7.86
CA GLU A 74 -10.75 -0.51 -8.63
C GLU A 74 -10.18 -1.77 -9.31
N GLU A 75 -8.99 -1.68 -9.90
CA GLU A 75 -8.32 -2.82 -10.54
C GLU A 75 -8.02 -3.95 -9.56
N ILE A 76 -7.51 -3.66 -8.36
CA ILE A 76 -7.20 -4.70 -7.37
C ILE A 76 -8.47 -5.30 -6.76
N CYS A 77 -9.53 -4.48 -6.56
CA CYS A 77 -10.83 -4.99 -6.12
C CYS A 77 -11.41 -5.97 -7.13
N LYS A 78 -11.29 -5.67 -8.43
CA LYS A 78 -11.68 -6.58 -9.52
C LYS A 78 -10.84 -7.86 -9.50
N ALA A 79 -9.51 -7.74 -9.41
CA ALA A 79 -8.61 -8.90 -9.36
C ALA A 79 -8.92 -9.82 -8.16
N ILE A 80 -9.26 -9.26 -7.00
CA ILE A 80 -9.68 -10.02 -5.81
C ILE A 80 -10.98 -10.80 -6.08
N LYS A 81 -12.00 -10.14 -6.65
CA LYS A 81 -13.29 -10.78 -6.96
C LYS A 81 -13.14 -11.90 -7.98
N GLU A 82 -12.27 -11.71 -8.97
CA GLU A 82 -12.01 -12.67 -10.06
C GLU A 82 -10.96 -13.73 -9.70
N ARG A 83 -10.37 -13.68 -8.50
CA ARG A 83 -9.22 -14.53 -8.10
C ARG A 83 -8.06 -14.49 -9.10
N ASN A 84 -7.86 -13.34 -9.76
CA ASN A 84 -6.78 -13.15 -10.72
C ASN A 84 -5.48 -12.84 -9.95
N PHE A 85 -4.72 -13.89 -9.64
CA PHE A 85 -3.48 -13.78 -8.85
C PHE A 85 -2.43 -12.93 -9.55
N GLU A 86 -2.23 -13.11 -10.86
CA GLU A 86 -1.22 -12.37 -11.63
C GLU A 86 -1.48 -10.87 -11.53
N LYS A 87 -2.74 -10.44 -11.74
CA LYS A 87 -3.09 -9.02 -11.65
C LYS A 87 -3.00 -8.49 -10.23
N PHE A 88 -3.45 -9.27 -9.25
CA PHE A 88 -3.34 -8.93 -7.83
C PHE A 88 -1.87 -8.74 -7.41
N ALA A 89 -0.99 -9.66 -7.79
CA ALA A 89 0.43 -9.63 -7.47
C ALA A 89 1.13 -8.44 -8.15
N GLU A 90 0.85 -8.20 -9.44
CA GLU A 90 1.38 -7.07 -10.19
C GLU A 90 1.05 -5.73 -9.51
N ILE A 91 -0.22 -5.50 -9.17
CA ILE A 91 -0.65 -4.26 -8.52
C ILE A 91 -0.02 -4.13 -7.13
N THR A 92 0.00 -5.22 -6.35
CA THR A 92 0.59 -5.24 -5.01
C THR A 92 2.07 -4.85 -5.04
N MET A 93 2.86 -5.41 -5.96
CA MET A 93 4.27 -5.06 -6.12
C MET A 93 4.46 -3.60 -6.59
N LYS A 94 3.67 -3.13 -7.57
CA LYS A 94 3.72 -1.74 -8.06
C LYS A 94 3.34 -0.73 -6.96
N GLU A 95 2.37 -1.04 -6.11
CA GLU A 95 1.96 -0.20 -4.99
C GLU A 95 3.03 -0.13 -3.90
N SER A 96 3.65 -1.26 -3.56
CA SER A 96 4.78 -1.31 -2.63
C SER A 96 5.94 -0.43 -3.11
N ASN A 97 6.33 -0.60 -4.38
CA ASN A 97 7.44 0.16 -4.98
C ASN A 97 7.14 1.66 -5.03
N GLN A 98 5.94 2.07 -5.47
CA GLN A 98 5.58 3.49 -5.56
C GLN A 98 5.49 4.14 -4.17
N PHE A 99 5.02 3.41 -3.15
CA PHE A 99 5.04 3.89 -1.77
C PHE A 99 6.48 4.19 -1.30
N HIS A 100 7.42 3.28 -1.56
CA HIS A 100 8.82 3.50 -1.19
C HIS A 100 9.50 4.60 -2.03
N ALA A 101 9.10 4.78 -3.29
CA ALA A 101 9.54 5.91 -4.11
C ALA A 101 9.12 7.26 -3.51
N ILE A 102 7.90 7.37 -2.97
CA ILE A 102 7.43 8.58 -2.28
C ILE A 102 8.23 8.87 -1.01
N CYS A 103 8.61 7.83 -0.27
CA CYS A 103 9.47 8.00 0.91
C CYS A 103 10.84 8.61 0.53
N LEU A 104 11.35 8.23 -0.66
CA LEU A 104 12.61 8.76 -1.21
C LEU A 104 12.47 10.16 -1.81
N ASP A 105 11.30 10.49 -2.37
CA ASP A 105 10.96 11.82 -2.91
C ASP A 105 10.65 12.86 -1.82
N SER A 106 10.29 12.40 -0.62
CA SER A 106 10.04 13.27 0.54
C SER A 106 11.31 14.00 1.01
N TYR A 107 11.17 15.15 1.69
CA TYR A 107 12.32 15.92 2.19
C TYR A 107 12.23 16.28 3.69
N PRO A 108 13.21 15.90 4.53
CA PRO A 108 14.37 15.05 4.20
C PRO A 108 13.93 13.63 3.83
N PRO A 109 14.64 12.96 2.91
CA PRO A 109 14.26 11.63 2.45
C PRO A 109 14.39 10.61 3.58
N PHE A 110 13.54 9.59 3.53
CA PHE A 110 13.60 8.47 4.47
C PHE A 110 13.39 7.15 3.75
N VAL A 111 14.09 6.12 4.23
CA VAL A 111 14.11 4.81 3.58
C VAL A 111 13.69 3.74 4.58
N TYR A 112 12.67 2.97 4.21
CA TYR A 112 12.21 1.79 4.97
C TYR A 112 12.79 0.48 4.43
N THR A 113 12.97 0.39 3.11
CA THR A 113 13.51 -0.79 2.42
C THR A 113 15.02 -0.89 2.65
N LYS A 114 15.47 -2.00 3.22
CA LYS A 114 16.90 -2.25 3.47
C LYS A 114 17.50 -3.11 2.37
N GLU A 115 18.81 -3.28 2.37
CA GLU A 115 19.53 -4.14 1.41
C GLU A 115 18.92 -5.54 1.30
N ASN A 116 18.64 -6.20 2.44
CA ASN A 116 18.00 -7.53 2.44
C ASN A 116 16.59 -7.51 1.83
N SER A 117 15.87 -6.39 1.93
CA SER A 117 14.56 -6.24 1.28
C SER A 117 14.70 -6.16 -0.24
N TYR A 118 15.72 -5.47 -0.75
CA TYR A 118 16.00 -5.43 -2.20
C TYR A 118 16.43 -6.80 -2.72
N LYS A 119 17.27 -7.53 -1.97
CA LYS A 119 17.62 -8.92 -2.32
C LYS A 119 16.36 -9.79 -2.46
N ILE A 120 15.39 -9.65 -1.55
CA ILE A 120 14.11 -10.39 -1.65
C ILE A 120 13.30 -10.01 -2.89
N ILE A 121 13.34 -8.75 -3.32
CA ILE A 121 12.63 -8.27 -4.51
C ILE A 121 13.26 -8.83 -5.80
N GLU A 122 14.57 -9.08 -5.79
CA GLU A 122 15.34 -9.59 -6.94
C GLU A 122 15.33 -11.13 -7.08
N LEU A 123 14.84 -11.87 -6.06
CA LEU A 123 14.72 -13.33 -6.08
C LEU A 123 13.62 -13.81 -7.03
#